data_AF-A0A7S3M9R3-F1
#
_entry.id   AF-A0A7S3M9R3-F1
#
_cell.length_a   1.000
_cell.length_b   1.000
_cell.length_c   1.000
_cell.angle_alpha   90.00
_cell.angle_beta   90.00
_cell.angle_gamma   90.00
#
_symmetry.space_group_name_H-M   'P 1'
#
loop_
_entity.id
_entity.type
_entity.pdbx_description
1 polymer ?
#
loop_
_entity_poly.entity_id
_entity_poly.type
_entity_poly.pdbx_seq_one_letter_code
_entity_poly.pdbx_strand_id
1 'polypeptide(L)'
;KKFQTILQRESLKSDLDSKLNIIFQNYGQELEQVQQLYEKEKHDPPIPRNLPPVAGNITWSRHLLKRIEEPMKQFESNQNVLAGKDAKRIIKMYNKVAKTLVAFEYLWYQAWVQSIDQAKAGLQATLIIRHPDDGKLYVNSD
;
A
#
# COMPACT_ATOMS: atom_id res chain seq x y z
N LYS A 1 -23.03 -9.31 13.13
CA LYS A 1 -24.07 -10.37 13.27
C LYS A 1 -25.36 -9.92 13.99
N LYS A 2 -25.38 -8.91 14.88
CA LYS A 2 -26.60 -8.51 15.64
C LYS A 2 -27.75 -7.84 14.86
N PHE A 3 -27.54 -7.40 13.61
CA PHE A 3 -28.58 -6.66 12.86
C PHE A 3 -29.26 -7.47 11.75
N GLN A 4 -28.77 -8.68 11.40
CA GLN A 4 -29.32 -9.48 10.29
C GLN A 4 -30.74 -10.00 10.56
N THR A 5 -31.14 -10.17 11.82
CA THR A 5 -32.48 -10.68 12.17
C THR A 5 -33.55 -9.58 12.14
N ILE A 6 -33.17 -8.31 12.27
CA ILE A 6 -34.08 -7.15 12.20
C ILE A 6 -34.33 -6.72 10.73
N LEU A 7 -33.48 -7.19 9.82
CA LEU A 7 -33.41 -6.87 8.39
C LEU A 7 -34.56 -7.44 7.52
N GLN A 8 -35.51 -8.18 8.11
CA GLN A 8 -36.65 -8.76 7.38
C GLN A 8 -37.79 -7.77 7.08
N ARG A 9 -37.74 -6.53 7.59
CA ARG A 9 -38.69 -5.48 7.19
C ARG A 9 -38.18 -4.77 5.94
N GLU A 10 -38.94 -4.80 4.85
CA GLU A 10 -38.57 -4.17 3.57
C GLU A 10 -38.21 -2.69 3.70
N SER A 11 -38.89 -1.94 4.58
CA SER A 11 -38.56 -0.54 4.86
C SER A 11 -37.17 -0.35 5.49
N LEU A 12 -36.75 -1.24 6.39
CA LEU A 12 -35.43 -1.19 7.02
C LEU A 12 -34.31 -1.59 6.04
N LYS A 13 -34.61 -2.46 5.08
CA LYS A 13 -33.68 -2.85 4.03
C LYS A 13 -33.38 -1.68 3.08
N SER A 14 -34.41 -0.96 2.65
CA SER A 14 -34.26 0.22 1.78
C SER A 14 -33.49 1.36 2.47
N ASP A 15 -33.77 1.63 3.75
CA ASP A 15 -33.03 2.61 4.55
C ASP A 15 -31.56 2.20 4.73
N LEU A 16 -31.29 0.91 4.94
CA LEU A 16 -29.92 0.41 5.08
C LEU A 16 -29.15 0.53 3.76
N ASP A 17 -29.75 0.13 2.64
CA ASP A 17 -29.13 0.24 1.31
C ASP A 17 -28.81 1.72 0.98
N SER A 18 -29.71 2.65 1.35
CA SER A 18 -29.48 4.08 1.19
C SER A 18 -28.28 4.58 2.02
N LYS A 19 -28.15 4.15 3.28
CA LYS A 19 -26.99 4.48 4.13
C LYS A 19 -25.70 3.85 3.62
N LEU A 20 -25.74 2.60 3.16
CA LEU A 20 -24.58 1.91 2.59
C LEU A 20 -24.06 2.62 1.33
N ASN A 21 -24.95 3.14 0.49
CA ASN A 21 -24.56 3.95 -0.66
C ASN A 21 -23.82 5.23 -0.25
N ILE A 22 -24.26 5.92 0.80
CA ILE A 22 -23.56 7.12 1.34
C ILE A 22 -22.16 6.74 1.83
N ILE A 23 -22.04 5.65 2.60
CA ILE A 23 -20.75 5.16 3.09
C ILE A 23 -19.83 4.79 1.91
N PHE A 24 -20.38 4.21 0.84
CA PHE A 24 -19.62 3.90 -0.36
C PHE A 24 -19.12 5.14 -1.12
N GLN A 25 -19.92 6.21 -1.18
CA GLN A 25 -19.46 7.48 -1.75
C GLN A 25 -18.32 8.09 -0.93
N ASN A 26 -18.40 8.04 0.41
CA ASN A 26 -17.32 8.50 1.28
C ASN A 26 -16.04 7.68 1.07
N TYR A 27 -16.16 6.37 0.90
CA TYR A 27 -15.03 5.51 0.52
C TYR A 27 -14.42 5.95 -0.83
N GLY A 28 -15.23 6.38 -1.79
CA GLY A 28 -14.74 7.00 -3.02
C GLY A 28 -13.85 8.22 -2.79
N GLN A 29 -14.21 9.09 -1.84
CA GLN A 29 -13.39 10.25 -1.46
C GLN A 29 -12.10 9.82 -0.74
N GLU A 30 -12.16 8.80 0.11
CA GLU A 30 -10.97 8.24 0.77
C GLU A 30 -9.99 7.65 -0.24
N LEU A 31 -10.48 6.99 -1.30
CA LEU A 31 -9.63 6.51 -2.40
C LEU A 31 -8.88 7.66 -3.09
N GLU A 32 -9.57 8.78 -3.35
CA GLU A 32 -8.93 9.97 -3.93
C GLU A 32 -7.86 10.55 -3.00
N GLN A 33 -8.12 10.61 -1.69
CA GLN A 33 -7.13 11.04 -0.71
C GLN A 33 -5.90 10.13 -0.68
N VAL A 34 -6.10 8.80 -0.72
CA VAL A 34 -4.98 7.84 -0.79
C VAL A 34 -4.20 8.00 -2.08
N GLN A 35 -4.87 8.23 -3.21
CA GLN A 35 -4.20 8.48 -4.49
C GLN A 35 -3.37 9.78 -4.44
N GLN A 36 -3.91 10.86 -3.89
CA GLN A 36 -3.19 12.13 -3.73
C GLN A 36 -1.99 11.97 -2.79
N LEU A 37 -2.17 11.26 -1.67
CA LEU A 37 -1.09 10.95 -0.74
C LEU A 37 0.01 10.15 -1.42
N TYR A 38 -0.35 9.13 -2.21
CA TYR A 38 0.62 8.37 -2.99
C TYR A 38 1.39 9.28 -3.94
N GLU A 39 0.71 10.10 -4.73
CA GLU A 39 1.38 10.93 -5.74
C GLU A 39 2.31 11.97 -5.12
N LYS A 40 1.93 12.51 -3.95
CA LYS A 40 2.72 13.49 -3.21
C LYS A 40 3.99 12.87 -2.59
N GLU A 41 3.87 11.69 -1.99
CA GLU A 41 4.92 11.13 -1.13
C GLU A 41 5.68 9.96 -1.81
N LYS A 42 5.33 9.53 -3.03
CA LYS A 42 5.95 8.36 -3.71
C LYS A 42 7.47 8.44 -3.87
N HIS A 43 8.06 9.64 -3.84
CA HIS A 43 9.50 9.84 -4.00
C HIS A 43 10.25 9.81 -2.67
N ASP A 44 9.59 10.16 -1.58
CA ASP A 44 10.14 10.17 -0.22
C ASP A 44 9.04 9.84 0.78
N PRO A 45 8.57 8.58 0.83
CA PRO A 45 7.45 8.24 1.68
C PRO A 45 7.84 8.29 3.15
N PRO A 46 6.90 8.62 4.05
CA PRO A 46 7.15 8.57 5.48
C PRO A 46 7.40 7.12 5.92
N ILE A 47 8.68 6.80 6.19
CA ILE A 47 9.12 5.47 6.63
C ILE A 47 9.36 5.45 8.15
N PRO A 48 9.08 4.34 8.85
CA PRO A 48 9.42 4.22 10.26
C PRO A 48 10.95 4.24 10.46
N ARG A 49 11.38 4.71 11.63
CA ARG A 49 12.80 4.76 11.98
C ARG A 49 13.42 3.36 11.88
N ASN A 50 14.69 3.32 11.44
CA ASN A 50 15.50 2.11 11.32
C ASN A 50 15.04 1.11 10.23
N LEU A 51 14.11 1.47 9.35
CA LEU A 51 13.87 0.69 8.14
C LEU A 51 14.82 1.13 7.02
N PRO A 52 15.47 0.18 6.31
CA PRO A 52 16.16 0.50 5.07
C PRO A 52 15.22 1.14 4.04
N PRO A 53 15.70 2.03 3.16
CA PRO A 53 14.86 2.75 2.20
C PRO A 53 13.95 1.83 1.38
N VAL A 54 14.48 0.73 0.85
CA VAL A 54 13.69 -0.26 0.08
C VAL A 54 12.54 -0.83 0.91
N ALA A 55 12.86 -1.36 2.10
CA ALA A 55 11.87 -2.00 2.97
C ALA A 55 10.82 -1.00 3.46
N GLY A 56 11.24 0.24 3.74
CA GLY A 56 10.35 1.34 4.12
C GLY A 56 9.36 1.70 3.01
N ASN A 57 9.85 1.89 1.78
CA ASN A 57 9.01 2.18 0.61
C ASN A 57 7.98 1.06 0.36
N ILE A 58 8.41 -0.21 0.39
CA ILE A 58 7.52 -1.36 0.23
C ILE A 58 6.46 -1.40 1.34
N THR A 59 6.88 -1.22 2.59
CA THR A 59 5.97 -1.23 3.75
C THR A 59 4.91 -0.13 3.64
N TRP A 60 5.31 1.06 3.23
CA TRP A 60 4.40 2.18 3.02
C TRP A 60 3.37 1.88 1.92
N SER A 61 3.80 1.36 0.77
CA SER A 61 2.88 0.99 -0.31
C SER A 61 1.87 -0.09 0.13
N ARG A 62 2.35 -1.13 0.82
CA ARG A 62 1.49 -2.19 1.38
C ARG A 62 0.48 -1.65 2.39
N HIS A 63 0.89 -0.68 3.21
CA HIS A 63 -0.01 -0.05 4.16
C HIS A 63 -1.14 0.72 3.45
N LEU A 64 -0.82 1.48 2.40
CA LEU A 64 -1.84 2.15 1.59
C LEU A 64 -2.78 1.15 0.89
N LEU A 65 -2.21 0.06 0.36
CA LEU A 65 -3.00 -0.98 -0.31
C LEU A 65 -3.97 -1.64 0.67
N LYS A 66 -3.50 -2.02 1.86
CA LYS A 66 -4.33 -2.61 2.90
C LYS A 66 -5.47 -1.67 3.32
N ARG A 67 -5.18 -0.36 3.45
CA ARG A 67 -6.17 0.66 3.82
C ARG A 67 -7.33 0.74 2.82
N ILE A 68 -7.08 0.58 1.52
CA ILE A 68 -8.14 0.60 0.50
C ILE A 68 -8.80 -0.77 0.30
N GLU A 69 -8.08 -1.86 0.55
CA GLU A 69 -8.58 -3.21 0.34
C GLU A 69 -9.58 -3.66 1.41
N GLU A 70 -9.35 -3.29 2.68
CA GLU A 70 -10.23 -3.67 3.79
C GLU A 70 -11.69 -3.21 3.60
N PRO A 71 -11.98 -1.93 3.27
CA PRO A 71 -13.35 -1.50 2.97
C PRO A 71 -13.93 -2.19 1.74
N MET A 72 -13.14 -2.38 0.66
CA MET A 72 -13.62 -3.02 -0.56
C MET A 72 -14.13 -4.45 -0.29
N LYS A 73 -13.41 -5.24 0.52
CA LYS A 73 -13.84 -6.59 0.93
C LYS A 73 -15.20 -6.60 1.66
N GLN A 74 -15.48 -5.57 2.46
CA GLN A 74 -16.77 -5.43 3.14
C GLN A 74 -17.90 -5.09 2.15
N PHE A 75 -17.62 -4.29 1.12
CA PHE A 75 -18.59 -3.97 0.08
C PHE A 75 -18.84 -5.13 -0.89
N GLU A 76 -17.85 -5.98 -1.17
CA GLU A 76 -18.02 -7.22 -1.96
C GLU A 76 -19.04 -8.18 -1.33
N SER A 77 -19.13 -8.18 0.00
CA SER A 77 -20.13 -8.96 0.74
C SER A 77 -21.56 -8.43 0.56
N ASN A 78 -21.75 -7.19 0.09
CA ASN A 78 -23.04 -6.52 -0.11
C ASN A 78 -23.22 -6.08 -1.58
N GLN A 79 -23.53 -7.05 -2.46
CA GLN A 79 -23.65 -6.84 -3.92
C GLN A 79 -24.57 -5.69 -4.36
N ASN A 80 -25.60 -5.34 -3.58
CA ASN A 80 -26.53 -4.26 -3.91
C ASN A 80 -25.84 -2.90 -4.09
N VAL A 81 -24.81 -2.62 -3.29
CA VAL A 81 -24.06 -1.35 -3.33
C VAL A 81 -23.20 -1.29 -4.60
N LEU A 82 -22.61 -2.42 -4.98
CA LEU A 82 -21.73 -2.52 -6.15
C LEU A 82 -22.48 -2.49 -7.49
N ALA A 83 -23.77 -2.81 -7.49
CA ALA A 83 -24.63 -2.75 -8.67
C ALA A 83 -25.09 -1.32 -9.02
N GLY A 84 -24.86 -0.34 -8.14
CA GLY A 84 -25.25 1.05 -8.34
C GLY A 84 -24.55 1.70 -9.55
N LYS A 85 -25.24 2.65 -10.21
CA LYS A 85 -24.71 3.38 -11.39
C LYS A 85 -23.39 4.11 -11.06
N ASP A 86 -23.30 4.72 -9.88
CA ASP A 86 -22.11 5.44 -9.43
C ASP A 86 -20.99 4.52 -8.93
N ALA A 87 -21.31 3.25 -8.63
CA ALA A 87 -20.35 2.35 -8.03
C ALA A 87 -19.22 1.96 -8.99
N LYS A 88 -19.53 1.86 -10.28
CA LYS A 88 -18.55 1.56 -11.33
C LYS A 88 -17.38 2.53 -11.34
N ARG A 89 -17.61 3.82 -11.07
CA ARG A 89 -16.54 4.83 -11.03
C ARG A 89 -15.58 4.58 -9.88
N ILE A 90 -16.12 4.33 -8.68
CA ILE A 90 -15.36 4.07 -7.46
C ILE A 90 -14.58 2.76 -7.59
N ILE A 91 -15.18 1.70 -8.12
CA ILE A 91 -14.51 0.41 -8.39
C ILE A 91 -13.35 0.58 -9.37
N LYS A 92 -13.53 1.36 -10.45
CA LYS A 92 -12.44 1.67 -11.38
C LYS A 92 -11.31 2.43 -10.71
N MET A 93 -11.64 3.39 -9.85
CA MET A 93 -10.63 4.14 -9.08
C MET A 93 -9.84 3.21 -8.16
N TYR A 94 -10.53 2.38 -7.40
CA TYR A 94 -9.92 1.36 -6.53
C TYR A 94 -8.94 0.48 -7.32
N ASN A 95 -9.38 -0.12 -8.43
CA ASN A 95 -8.54 -1.01 -9.24
C ASN A 95 -7.31 -0.29 -9.78
N LYS A 96 -7.45 0.98 -10.18
CA LYS A 96 -6.34 1.81 -10.64
C LYS A 96 -5.33 2.03 -9.51
N VAL A 97 -5.77 2.51 -8.34
CA VAL A 97 -4.90 2.79 -7.19
C VAL A 97 -4.22 1.50 -6.71
N ALA A 98 -4.97 0.41 -6.57
CA ALA A 98 -4.43 -0.89 -6.16
C ALA A 98 -3.34 -1.38 -7.12
N LYS A 99 -3.60 -1.33 -8.44
CA LYS A 99 -2.60 -1.70 -9.45
C LYS A 99 -1.34 -0.83 -9.36
N THR A 100 -1.50 0.47 -9.15
CA THR A 100 -0.36 1.40 -8.97
C THR A 100 0.48 1.05 -7.75
N LEU A 101 -0.15 0.76 -6.60
CA LEU A 101 0.56 0.41 -5.37
C LEU A 101 1.32 -0.92 -5.49
N VAL A 102 0.72 -1.93 -6.13
CA VAL A 102 1.38 -3.22 -6.40
C VAL A 102 2.56 -3.03 -7.36
N ALA A 103 2.40 -2.22 -8.41
CA ALA A 103 3.48 -1.92 -9.34
C ALA A 103 4.64 -1.19 -8.65
N PHE A 104 4.34 -0.25 -7.75
CA PHE A 104 5.35 0.45 -6.95
C PHE A 104 6.15 -0.51 -6.08
N GLU A 105 5.48 -1.41 -5.35
CA GLU A 105 6.14 -2.45 -4.55
C GLU A 105 7.04 -3.32 -5.43
N TYR A 106 6.54 -3.77 -6.59
CA TYR A 106 7.28 -4.61 -7.50
C TYR A 106 8.55 -3.93 -8.02
N LEU A 107 8.49 -2.64 -8.38
CA LEU A 107 9.66 -1.90 -8.86
C LEU A 107 10.74 -1.81 -7.78
N TRP A 108 10.37 -1.50 -6.54
CA TRP A 108 11.32 -1.47 -5.42
C TRP A 108 11.93 -2.83 -5.12
N TYR A 109 11.12 -3.88 -5.16
CA TYR A 109 11.60 -5.24 -5.00
C TYR A 109 12.61 -5.62 -6.10
N GLN A 110 12.30 -5.33 -7.37
CA GLN A 110 13.21 -5.62 -8.48
C GLN A 110 14.52 -4.84 -8.38
N ALA A 111 14.46 -3.54 -8.03
CA ALA A 111 15.65 -2.73 -7.82
C ALA A 111 16.53 -3.30 -6.69
N TRP A 112 15.91 -3.77 -5.60
CA TRP A 112 16.63 -4.42 -4.53
C TRP A 112 17.30 -5.72 -4.97
N VAL A 113 16.58 -6.60 -5.69
CA VAL A 113 17.16 -7.84 -6.23
C VAL A 113 18.38 -7.56 -7.11
N GLN A 114 18.31 -6.53 -7.97
CA GLN A 114 19.43 -6.14 -8.83
C GLN A 114 20.62 -5.57 -8.03
N SER A 115 20.36 -4.88 -6.91
CA SER A 115 21.42 -4.32 -6.05
C SER A 115 22.22 -5.41 -5.30
N ILE A 116 21.67 -6.61 -5.13
CA ILE A 116 22.32 -7.69 -4.38
C ILE A 116 23.65 -8.08 -5.03
N ASP A 117 23.73 -8.10 -6.36
CA ASP A 117 24.97 -8.51 -7.03
C ASP A 117 26.10 -7.49 -6.86
N GLN A 118 25.78 -6.19 -6.76
CA GLN A 118 26.74 -5.17 -6.34
C GLN A 118 27.18 -5.38 -4.88
N ALA A 119 26.24 -5.67 -3.98
CA ALA A 119 26.57 -5.94 -2.58
C ALA A 119 27.49 -7.17 -2.41
N LYS A 120 27.30 -8.23 -3.22
CA LYS A 120 28.18 -9.40 -3.21
C LYS A 120 29.63 -9.08 -3.57
N ALA A 121 29.87 -8.12 -4.48
CA ALA A 121 31.23 -7.69 -4.81
C ALA A 121 31.92 -7.04 -3.60
N GLY A 122 31.17 -6.27 -2.80
CA GLY A 122 31.66 -5.71 -1.52
C GLY A 122 32.05 -6.80 -0.51
N LEU A 123 31.28 -7.89 -0.42
CA LEU A 123 31.59 -9.03 0.46
C LEU A 123 32.85 -9.80 0.06
N GLN A 124 33.31 -9.67 -1.18
CA GLN A 124 34.57 -10.29 -1.64
C GLN A 124 35.80 -9.42 -1.37
N ALA A 125 35.62 -8.17 -0.96
CA ALA A 125 36.72 -7.29 -0.64
C ALA A 125 37.38 -7.68 0.69
N THR A 126 38.67 -7.37 0.83
CA THR A 126 39.45 -7.75 2.01
C THR A 126 38.89 -7.06 3.26
N LEU A 127 38.51 -7.88 4.25
CA LEU A 127 37.86 -7.38 5.47
C LEU A 127 38.73 -6.43 6.28
N ILE A 128 40.06 -6.51 6.19
CA ILE A 128 41.00 -5.65 6.91
C ILE A 128 41.88 -4.97 5.89
N ILE A 129 41.78 -3.64 5.82
CA ILE A 129 42.56 -2.81 4.91
C ILE A 129 43.46 -1.91 5.76
N ARG A 130 44.74 -1.82 5.42
CA ARG A 130 45.66 -0.87 6.05
C ARG A 130 45.67 0.42 5.24
N HIS A 131 45.25 1.53 5.84
CA HIS A 131 45.23 2.80 5.12
C HIS A 131 46.66 3.28 4.84
N PRO A 132 46.96 3.68 3.60
CA PRO A 132 48.34 3.95 3.16
C PRO A 132 48.97 5.13 3.89
N ASP A 133 48.18 6.12 4.33
CA ASP A 133 48.71 7.36 4.91
C ASP A 133 48.91 7.33 6.44
N ASP A 134 48.06 6.62 7.19
CA ASP A 134 48.10 6.59 8.66
C ASP A 134 48.48 5.21 9.25
N GLY A 135 48.58 4.19 8.39
CA GLY A 135 48.93 2.82 8.76
C GLY A 135 47.92 2.11 9.66
N LYS A 136 46.73 2.70 9.89
CA LYS A 136 45.67 2.11 10.71
C LYS A 136 44.90 1.04 9.93
N LEU A 137 44.40 0.06 10.66
CA LEU A 137 43.56 -1.00 10.11
C LEU A 137 42.10 -0.53 10.11
N TYR A 138 41.45 -0.59 8.96
CA TYR A 138 40.05 -0.33 8.75
C TYR A 138 39.35 -1.63 8.39
N VAL A 139 38.15 -1.83 8.94
CA VAL A 139 37.35 -3.00 8.61
C VAL A 139 36.42 -2.62 7.47
N ASN A 140 36.44 -3.40 6.38
CA ASN A 140 35.51 -3.25 5.27
C ASN A 140 34.15 -3.86 5.65
N SER A 141 33.43 -3.20 6.55
CA SER A 141 32.10 -3.60 7.04
C SER A 141 30.94 -2.83 6.39
N ASP A 142 31.20 -2.12 5.29
CA ASP A 142 30.22 -1.35 4.51
C ASP A 142 29.91 -2.05 3.17
#